data_AF-A0A7J6HXG6-F1
#
_entry.id   AF-A0A7J6HXG6-F1
#
_cell.length_a   1.000
_cell.length_b   1.000
_cell.length_c   1.000
_cell.angle_alpha   90.00
_cell.angle_beta   90.00
_cell.angle_gamma   90.00
#
_symmetry.space_group_name_H-M   'P 1'
#
loop_
_entity.id
_entity.type
_entity.pdbx_description
1 polymer ?
#
loop_
_entity_poly.entity_id
_entity_poly.type
_entity_poly.pdbx_seq_one_letter_code
_entity_poly.pdbx_strand_id
1 'polypeptide(L)'
;MHDMVRELIITNAEEEAFCHFDSQGIQTLNLGSRWTMLVFNSSCCSADFKNFGVLRSLRIDVDDLFKWISSLKRLASLNLTGVQSLETVPPSIRKLRNLQLLVLSGCSKLKRLNQSIITLRKLIVLDIGFSPLEFLPRGFDKLCYLQELTGFKVTNQSKKNCCQFQELRGLSQLRVLRMSISDETEILESEMNILCELKELKILSIDAENCRRNNKEILGMIDRLAPPPSLQELYLRNYHRESLPIWVNPGTLSELQYLCVENSDIHNLSLETEDKNCDLPWNIEGLCLKFLTRIDMEWNELQNNMPLLRHLEEISHCYKLKNFPCSVKSPRFWSKK
;
A
#
# COMPACT_ATOMS: atom_id res chain seq x y z
N MET A 1 6.24 18.46 -15.44
CA MET A 1 7.45 18.25 -16.25
C MET A 1 7.47 19.32 -17.32
N HIS A 2 8.60 20.00 -17.53
CA HIS A 2 8.72 21.08 -18.51
C HIS A 2 8.71 20.49 -19.94
N ASP A 3 8.11 21.16 -20.92
CA ASP A 3 7.89 20.61 -22.27
C ASP A 3 9.20 20.22 -22.97
N MET A 4 10.26 20.99 -22.81
CA MET A 4 11.60 20.63 -23.33
C MET A 4 12.16 19.32 -22.74
N VAL A 5 11.84 19.00 -21.48
CA VAL A 5 12.26 17.74 -20.84
C VAL A 5 11.42 16.58 -21.36
N ARG A 6 10.13 16.82 -21.64
CA ARG A 6 9.25 15.85 -22.27
C ARG A 6 9.73 15.47 -23.66
N GLU A 7 10.07 16.46 -24.49
CA GLU A 7 10.58 16.23 -25.85
C GLU A 7 11.91 15.44 -25.83
N LEU A 8 12.85 15.81 -24.95
CA LEU A 8 14.11 15.08 -24.81
C LEU A 8 13.90 13.62 -24.40
N ILE A 9 12.96 13.36 -23.48
CA ILE A 9 12.61 12.00 -23.04
C ILE A 9 11.97 11.22 -24.18
N ILE A 10 11.11 11.85 -24.98
CA ILE A 10 10.49 11.24 -26.16
C ILE A 10 11.57 10.85 -27.17
N THR A 11 12.47 11.78 -27.53
CA THR A 11 13.55 11.51 -28.48
C THR A 11 14.47 10.38 -28.00
N ASN A 12 14.91 10.42 -26.74
CA ASN A 12 15.71 9.34 -26.18
C ASN A 12 14.95 8.01 -26.13
N ALA A 13 13.64 8.03 -25.85
CA ALA A 13 12.83 6.82 -25.82
C ALA A 13 12.67 6.19 -27.21
N GLU A 14 12.63 6.98 -28.27
CA GLU A 14 12.54 6.51 -29.65
C GLU A 14 13.88 5.97 -30.17
N GLU A 15 14.98 6.69 -29.96
CA GLU A 15 16.34 6.26 -30.34
C GLU A 15 16.71 4.91 -29.71
N GLU A 16 16.28 4.71 -28.48
CA GLU A 16 16.53 3.51 -27.69
C GLU A 16 15.40 2.47 -27.81
N ALA A 17 14.45 2.62 -28.74
CA ALA A 17 13.32 1.70 -28.94
C ALA A 17 12.56 1.31 -27.64
N PHE A 18 12.44 2.25 -26.69
CA PHE A 18 11.67 2.08 -25.45
C PHE A 18 10.17 2.17 -25.70
N CYS A 19 9.74 3.13 -26.52
CA CYS A 19 8.39 3.29 -27.04
C CYS A 19 8.45 4.13 -28.32
N HIS A 20 7.34 4.21 -29.07
CA HIS A 20 7.27 4.99 -30.31
C HIS A 20 6.14 6.00 -30.18
N PHE A 21 6.28 7.21 -30.74
CA PHE A 21 5.23 8.23 -30.70
C PHE A 21 4.76 8.56 -32.12
N ASP A 22 3.48 8.93 -32.26
CA ASP A 22 2.96 9.41 -33.54
C ASP A 22 3.34 10.89 -33.77
N SER A 23 2.99 11.42 -34.94
CA SER A 23 3.25 12.83 -35.29
C SER A 23 2.53 13.85 -34.40
N GLN A 24 1.68 13.41 -33.45
CA GLN A 24 0.99 14.23 -32.46
C GLN A 24 1.58 14.05 -31.06
N GLY A 25 2.67 13.30 -30.90
CA GLY A 25 3.32 13.03 -29.62
C GLY A 25 2.56 12.03 -28.74
N ILE A 26 1.69 11.21 -29.33
CA ILE A 26 0.92 10.17 -28.64
C ILE A 26 1.69 8.86 -28.69
N GLN A 27 1.84 8.19 -27.54
CA GLN A 27 2.53 6.91 -27.46
C GLN A 27 1.78 5.82 -28.25
N THR A 28 2.52 5.14 -29.10
CA THR A 28 2.09 4.06 -29.98
C THR A 28 2.67 2.73 -29.52
N LEU A 29 1.83 1.69 -29.44
CA LEU A 29 2.28 0.35 -29.07
C LEU A 29 3.00 -0.32 -30.25
N ASN A 30 4.31 -0.52 -30.13
CA ASN A 30 5.10 -1.29 -31.08
C ASN A 30 5.56 -2.62 -30.46
N LEU A 31 5.33 -3.74 -31.16
CA LEU A 31 5.74 -5.11 -30.79
C LEU A 31 7.27 -5.27 -30.59
N GLY A 32 8.07 -4.32 -31.07
CA GLY A 32 9.53 -4.25 -30.88
C GLY A 32 10.00 -3.52 -29.62
N SER A 33 9.11 -2.85 -28.88
CA SER A 33 9.47 -1.97 -27.76
C SER A 33 10.06 -2.73 -26.57
N ARG A 34 11.11 -2.20 -25.94
CA ARG A 34 11.82 -2.85 -24.82
C ARG A 34 11.01 -2.90 -23.51
N TRP A 35 10.02 -2.01 -23.35
CA TRP A 35 9.08 -2.01 -22.23
C TRP A 35 7.65 -1.81 -22.75
N THR A 36 6.80 -2.83 -22.66
CA THR A 36 5.37 -2.67 -22.88
C THR A 36 4.70 -2.47 -21.52
N MET A 37 4.13 -1.28 -21.30
CA MET A 37 3.21 -0.98 -20.21
C MET A 37 1.80 -0.90 -20.79
N LEU A 38 0.83 -1.54 -20.17
CA LEU A 38 -0.59 -1.47 -20.56
C LEU A 38 -1.43 -0.94 -19.40
N VAL A 39 -2.26 0.07 -19.67
CA VAL A 39 -3.17 0.69 -18.71
C VAL A 39 -4.61 0.59 -19.24
N PHE A 40 -5.52 0.04 -18.42
CA PHE A 40 -6.95 -0.02 -18.68
C PHE A 40 -7.69 0.75 -17.58
N ASN A 41 -8.68 1.59 -17.92
CA ASN A 41 -9.38 2.43 -16.94
C ASN A 41 -10.90 2.12 -16.85
N SER A 42 -11.53 2.69 -15.81
CA SER A 42 -12.83 2.39 -15.20
C SER A 42 -14.09 2.35 -16.08
N SER A 43 -14.01 2.74 -17.36
CA SER A 43 -15.13 2.61 -18.31
C SER A 43 -14.89 1.39 -19.22
N CYS A 44 -15.35 0.21 -18.77
CA CYS A 44 -15.39 -1.06 -19.50
C CYS A 44 -14.18 -1.35 -20.40
N CYS A 45 -13.11 -1.95 -19.85
CA CYS A 45 -11.98 -2.49 -20.62
C CYS A 45 -11.58 -1.63 -21.84
N SER A 46 -11.60 -0.31 -21.69
CA SER A 46 -11.11 0.59 -22.71
C SER A 46 -9.59 0.50 -22.64
N ALA A 47 -9.01 -0.22 -23.60
CA ALA A 47 -7.66 0.11 -24.01
C ALA A 47 -7.75 1.44 -24.74
N ASP A 48 -6.96 2.40 -24.30
CA ASP A 48 -6.84 3.70 -24.95
C ASP A 48 -6.01 3.52 -26.23
N PHE A 49 -6.63 2.92 -27.25
CA PHE A 49 -6.04 2.75 -28.57
C PHE A 49 -6.22 4.03 -29.38
N LYS A 50 -5.47 5.09 -29.03
CA LYS A 50 -5.47 6.36 -29.77
C LYS A 50 -4.94 6.26 -31.22
N ASN A 51 -4.52 5.07 -31.65
CA ASN A 51 -3.92 4.82 -32.97
C ASN A 51 -4.83 4.22 -34.04
N PHE A 52 -6.06 3.85 -33.73
CA PHE A 52 -7.00 3.41 -34.76
C PHE A 52 -8.00 4.53 -34.99
N GLY A 53 -7.78 5.34 -36.04
CA GLY A 53 -8.54 6.56 -36.38
C GLY A 53 -10.05 6.42 -36.61
N VAL A 54 -10.68 5.31 -36.20
CA VAL A 54 -12.13 5.05 -36.29
C VAL A 54 -12.70 4.45 -34.99
N LEU A 55 -11.89 4.16 -33.97
CA LEU A 55 -12.31 3.37 -32.82
C LEU A 55 -12.64 4.27 -31.61
N ARG A 56 -13.91 4.66 -31.48
CA ARG A 56 -14.38 5.57 -30.41
C ARG A 56 -14.55 4.90 -29.04
N SER A 57 -14.68 3.57 -28.98
CA SER A 57 -14.58 2.77 -27.75
C SER A 57 -14.37 1.31 -28.10
N LEU A 58 -13.37 0.65 -27.49
CA LEU A 58 -13.26 -0.80 -27.52
C LEU A 58 -13.71 -1.34 -26.16
N ARG A 59 -14.79 -2.12 -26.14
CA ARG A 59 -15.11 -2.95 -24.96
C ARG A 59 -14.50 -4.32 -25.20
N ILE A 60 -13.37 -4.59 -24.56
CA ILE A 60 -12.81 -5.94 -24.55
C ILE A 60 -13.43 -6.70 -23.38
N ASP A 61 -13.92 -7.91 -23.59
CA ASP A 61 -14.28 -8.76 -22.45
C ASP A 61 -13.02 -9.08 -21.61
N VAL A 62 -13.17 -9.27 -20.30
CA VAL A 62 -12.01 -9.57 -19.43
C VAL A 62 -11.30 -10.84 -19.90
N ASP A 63 -12.03 -11.87 -20.33
CA ASP A 63 -11.42 -13.10 -20.82
C ASP A 63 -10.64 -12.88 -22.11
N ASP A 64 -11.17 -12.08 -23.02
CA ASP A 64 -10.48 -11.76 -24.28
C ASP A 64 -9.27 -10.86 -24.05
N LEU A 65 -9.34 -9.94 -23.08
CA LEU A 65 -8.20 -9.17 -22.61
C LEU A 65 -7.09 -10.10 -22.10
N PHE A 66 -7.43 -11.03 -21.21
CA PHE A 66 -6.46 -11.96 -20.65
C PHE A 66 -5.92 -12.95 -21.68
N LYS A 67 -6.70 -13.34 -22.71
CA LYS A 67 -6.19 -14.10 -23.85
C LYS A 67 -5.16 -13.27 -24.61
N TRP A 68 -5.49 -12.03 -24.96
CA TRP A 68 -4.62 -11.14 -25.73
C TRP A 68 -3.32 -10.82 -25.00
N ILE A 69 -3.38 -10.32 -23.75
CA ILE A 69 -2.15 -9.98 -23.00
C ILE A 69 -1.30 -11.23 -22.75
N SER A 70 -1.89 -12.42 -22.64
CA SER A 70 -1.13 -13.64 -22.44
C SER A 70 -0.23 -14.04 -23.62
N SER A 71 -0.41 -13.40 -24.79
CA SER A 71 0.49 -13.50 -25.93
C SER A 71 1.71 -12.59 -25.83
N LEU A 72 1.66 -11.56 -24.97
CA LEU A 72 2.69 -10.54 -24.81
C LEU A 72 3.81 -11.05 -23.89
N LYS A 73 4.74 -11.82 -24.47
CA LYS A 73 5.84 -12.48 -23.74
C LYS A 73 6.77 -11.53 -22.99
N ARG A 74 6.82 -10.25 -23.36
CA ARG A 74 7.69 -9.21 -22.77
C ARG A 74 6.96 -8.26 -21.83
N LEU A 75 5.66 -8.47 -21.56
CA LEU A 75 4.88 -7.60 -20.70
C LEU A 75 5.49 -7.58 -19.29
N ALA A 76 5.91 -6.39 -18.85
CA ALA A 76 6.52 -6.15 -17.54
C ALA A 76 5.58 -5.42 -16.59
N SER A 77 4.62 -4.65 -17.11
CA SER A 77 3.69 -3.86 -16.30
C SER A 77 2.26 -3.99 -16.83
N LEU A 78 1.33 -4.33 -15.94
CA LEU A 78 -0.09 -4.44 -16.20
C LEU A 78 -0.87 -3.66 -15.14
N ASN A 79 -1.56 -2.61 -15.57
CA ASN A 79 -2.43 -1.81 -14.71
C ASN A 79 -3.89 -1.94 -15.17
N LEU A 80 -4.72 -2.53 -14.30
CA LEU A 80 -6.16 -2.73 -14.45
C LEU A 80 -6.95 -1.97 -13.37
N THR A 81 -6.41 -0.84 -12.88
CA THR A 81 -7.06 -0.05 -11.83
C THR A 81 -8.51 0.25 -12.19
N GLY A 82 -9.41 0.02 -11.25
CA GLY A 82 -10.81 0.41 -11.39
C GLY A 82 -11.62 -0.41 -12.40
N VAL A 83 -11.09 -1.52 -12.94
CA VAL A 83 -11.83 -2.36 -13.90
C VAL A 83 -13.00 -3.06 -13.21
N GLN A 84 -14.21 -2.52 -13.41
CA GLN A 84 -15.44 -2.92 -12.73
C GLN A 84 -15.97 -4.31 -13.15
N SER A 85 -15.51 -4.85 -14.28
CA SER A 85 -15.91 -6.18 -14.79
C SER A 85 -14.97 -7.30 -14.35
N LEU A 86 -13.82 -6.97 -13.73
CA LEU A 86 -12.82 -7.96 -13.34
C LEU A 86 -13.26 -8.66 -12.05
N GLU A 87 -13.82 -9.87 -12.17
CA GLU A 87 -14.23 -10.69 -11.01
C GLU A 87 -13.11 -11.58 -10.49
N THR A 88 -12.26 -12.08 -11.39
CA THR A 88 -11.14 -12.96 -11.09
C THR A 88 -9.99 -12.73 -12.07
N VAL A 89 -8.74 -12.82 -11.60
CA VAL A 89 -7.58 -12.90 -12.48
C VAL A 89 -7.46 -14.35 -12.99
N PRO A 90 -7.57 -14.64 -14.30
CA PRO A 90 -7.63 -15.99 -14.83
C PRO A 90 -6.27 -16.72 -14.82
N PRO A 91 -6.27 -18.06 -14.98
CA PRO A 91 -5.03 -18.87 -15.00
C PRO A 91 -4.02 -18.48 -16.09
N SER A 92 -4.47 -17.81 -17.15
CA SER A 92 -3.60 -17.35 -18.24
C SER A 92 -2.55 -16.35 -17.78
N ILE A 93 -2.71 -15.70 -16.62
CA ILE A 93 -1.71 -14.79 -16.01
C ILE A 93 -0.33 -15.45 -15.91
N ARG A 94 -0.24 -16.78 -15.69
CA ARG A 94 1.04 -17.52 -15.62
C ARG A 94 1.90 -17.41 -16.88
N LYS A 95 1.32 -16.99 -18.01
CA LYS A 95 2.04 -16.79 -19.27
C LYS A 95 2.85 -15.49 -19.26
N LEU A 96 2.50 -14.52 -18.40
CA LEU A 96 3.19 -13.24 -18.24
C LEU A 96 4.46 -13.38 -17.38
N ARG A 97 5.39 -14.25 -17.78
CA ARG A 97 6.57 -14.62 -16.97
C ARG A 97 7.54 -13.47 -16.66
N ASN A 98 7.42 -12.35 -17.39
CA ASN A 98 8.23 -11.15 -17.20
C ASN A 98 7.51 -10.04 -16.43
N LEU A 99 6.30 -10.29 -15.94
CA LEU A 99 5.53 -9.29 -15.21
C LEU A 99 6.23 -8.93 -13.89
N GLN A 100 6.46 -7.64 -13.71
CA GLN A 100 7.09 -7.00 -12.55
C GLN A 100 6.09 -6.14 -11.79
N LEU A 101 5.13 -5.51 -12.48
CA LEU A 101 4.11 -4.67 -11.85
C LEU A 101 2.73 -5.18 -12.24
N LEU A 102 1.90 -5.46 -11.23
CA LEU A 102 0.49 -5.78 -11.38
C LEU A 102 -0.35 -4.90 -10.45
N VAL A 103 -1.10 -3.97 -11.04
CA VAL A 103 -2.01 -3.09 -10.30
C VAL A 103 -3.44 -3.46 -10.66
N LEU A 104 -4.20 -3.83 -9.64
CA LEU A 104 -5.61 -4.24 -9.67
C LEU A 104 -6.43 -3.37 -8.71
N SER A 105 -5.87 -2.25 -8.24
CA SER A 105 -6.48 -1.39 -7.23
C SER A 105 -7.86 -0.88 -7.65
N GLY A 106 -8.81 -0.81 -6.72
CA GLY A 106 -10.17 -0.28 -6.98
C GLY A 106 -11.03 -1.14 -7.92
N CYS A 107 -10.65 -2.39 -8.21
CA CYS A 107 -11.50 -3.33 -8.95
C CYS A 107 -12.66 -3.79 -8.05
N SER A 108 -13.78 -3.07 -8.10
CA SER A 108 -14.93 -3.24 -7.19
C SER A 108 -15.60 -4.62 -7.20
N LYS A 109 -15.34 -5.45 -8.23
CA LYS A 109 -15.87 -6.83 -8.32
C LYS A 109 -14.79 -7.90 -8.17
N LEU A 110 -13.52 -7.55 -7.99
CA LEU A 110 -12.42 -8.50 -7.90
C LEU A 110 -12.47 -9.24 -6.56
N LYS A 111 -12.98 -10.47 -6.58
CA LYS A 111 -13.13 -11.31 -5.37
C LYS A 111 -12.01 -12.31 -5.19
N ARG A 112 -11.38 -12.75 -6.29
CA ARG A 112 -10.43 -13.87 -6.29
C ARG A 112 -9.24 -13.62 -7.20
N LEU A 113 -8.07 -14.10 -6.79
CA LEU A 113 -6.92 -14.28 -7.67
C LEU A 113 -6.77 -15.76 -7.97
N ASN A 114 -6.54 -16.14 -9.23
CA ASN A 114 -6.20 -17.53 -9.52
C ASN A 114 -4.84 -17.90 -8.92
N GLN A 115 -4.72 -19.16 -8.46
CA GLN A 115 -3.49 -19.74 -7.92
C GLN A 115 -2.25 -19.48 -8.79
N SER A 116 -2.43 -19.35 -10.10
CA SER A 116 -1.38 -19.06 -11.08
C SER A 116 -0.59 -17.78 -10.79
N ILE A 117 -1.09 -16.83 -10.00
CA ILE A 117 -0.37 -15.59 -9.68
C ILE A 117 0.98 -15.86 -8.98
N ILE A 118 1.09 -16.92 -8.16
CA ILE A 118 2.34 -17.26 -7.45
C ILE A 118 3.45 -17.75 -8.39
N THR A 119 3.14 -17.94 -9.67
CA THR A 119 4.13 -18.32 -10.70
C THR A 119 4.89 -17.12 -11.27
N LEU A 120 4.42 -15.90 -10.98
CA LEU A 120 5.02 -14.64 -11.43
C LEU A 120 6.26 -14.29 -10.59
N ARG A 121 7.31 -15.11 -10.68
CA ARG A 121 8.51 -14.98 -9.84
C ARG A 121 9.28 -13.67 -10.01
N LYS A 122 9.00 -12.87 -11.03
CA LYS A 122 9.61 -11.56 -11.26
C LYS A 122 8.78 -10.39 -10.74
N LEU A 123 7.66 -10.66 -10.08
CA LEU A 123 6.76 -9.62 -9.58
C LEU A 123 7.46 -8.83 -8.45
N ILE A 124 7.48 -7.51 -8.62
CA ILE A 124 8.06 -6.52 -7.72
C ILE A 124 6.94 -5.76 -7.00
N VAL A 125 5.87 -5.41 -7.71
CA VAL A 125 4.73 -4.65 -7.18
C VAL A 125 3.43 -5.40 -7.43
N LEU A 126 2.68 -5.65 -6.35
CA LEU A 126 1.31 -6.11 -6.40
C LEU A 126 0.42 -5.15 -5.60
N ASP A 127 -0.44 -4.43 -6.31
CA ASP A 127 -1.45 -3.57 -5.70
C ASP A 127 -2.85 -4.15 -5.96
N ILE A 128 -3.49 -4.65 -4.91
CA ILE A 128 -4.88 -5.13 -4.90
C ILE A 128 -5.74 -4.30 -3.94
N GLY A 129 -5.28 -3.09 -3.59
CA GLY A 129 -5.97 -2.19 -2.68
C GLY A 129 -7.39 -1.84 -3.14
N PHE A 130 -8.26 -1.47 -2.21
CA PHE A 130 -9.64 -1.03 -2.48
C PHE A 130 -10.46 -2.01 -3.36
N SER A 131 -10.09 -3.28 -3.36
CA SER A 131 -10.80 -4.36 -4.07
C SER A 131 -11.35 -5.33 -3.03
N PRO A 132 -12.57 -5.88 -3.20
CA PRO A 132 -13.19 -6.76 -2.21
C PRO A 132 -12.65 -8.20 -2.29
N LEU A 133 -11.32 -8.33 -2.32
CA LEU A 133 -10.65 -9.61 -2.44
C LEU A 133 -10.88 -10.45 -1.18
N GLU A 134 -11.35 -11.68 -1.35
CA GLU A 134 -11.68 -12.56 -0.22
C GLU A 134 -10.43 -13.02 0.52
N PHE A 135 -9.39 -13.41 -0.22
CA PHE A 135 -8.08 -13.85 0.27
C PHE A 135 -7.06 -13.92 -0.89
N LEU A 136 -5.77 -13.86 -0.54
CA LEU A 136 -4.68 -14.21 -1.45
C LEU A 136 -4.52 -15.74 -1.54
N PRO A 137 -4.21 -16.33 -2.71
CA PRO A 137 -3.96 -17.77 -2.82
C PRO A 137 -2.71 -18.20 -2.03
N ARG A 138 -2.66 -19.43 -1.52
CA ARG A 138 -1.49 -19.96 -0.79
C ARG A 138 -0.22 -20.02 -1.64
N GLY A 139 0.96 -19.83 -1.06
CA GLY A 139 2.28 -19.91 -1.68
C GLY A 139 2.87 -18.56 -2.10
N PHE A 140 2.53 -17.47 -1.40
CA PHE A 140 3.06 -16.13 -1.68
C PHE A 140 4.53 -15.99 -1.30
N ASP A 141 5.01 -16.82 -0.38
CA ASP A 141 6.42 -16.98 -0.02
C ASP A 141 7.36 -17.21 -1.23
N LYS A 142 6.81 -17.67 -2.37
CA LYS A 142 7.55 -17.85 -3.64
C LYS A 142 7.83 -16.57 -4.41
N LEU A 143 7.17 -15.45 -4.09
CA LEU A 143 7.35 -14.16 -4.74
C LEU A 143 8.50 -13.39 -4.08
N CYS A 144 9.70 -13.98 -4.05
CA CYS A 144 10.84 -13.47 -3.30
C CYS A 144 11.41 -12.11 -3.77
N TYR A 145 11.01 -11.63 -4.96
CA TYR A 145 11.38 -10.30 -5.47
C TYR A 145 10.30 -9.23 -5.22
N LEU A 146 9.20 -9.59 -4.55
CA LEU A 146 8.13 -8.66 -4.25
C LEU A 146 8.61 -7.62 -3.24
N GLN A 147 8.55 -6.35 -3.63
CA GLN A 147 8.95 -5.21 -2.83
C GLN A 147 7.73 -4.44 -2.30
N GLU A 148 6.61 -4.47 -3.01
CA GLU A 148 5.40 -3.76 -2.60
C GLU A 148 4.18 -4.68 -2.67
N LEU A 149 3.50 -4.81 -1.54
CA LEU A 149 2.23 -5.53 -1.42
C LEU A 149 1.20 -4.61 -0.77
N THR A 150 0.20 -4.21 -1.56
CA THR A 150 -0.92 -3.38 -1.08
C THR A 150 -2.22 -4.15 -1.14
N GLY A 151 -3.04 -4.05 -0.10
CA GLY A 151 -4.34 -4.73 0.03
C GLY A 151 -4.24 -6.14 0.62
N PHE A 152 -3.20 -6.42 1.42
CA PHE A 152 -3.05 -7.70 2.09
C PHE A 152 -4.09 -7.88 3.20
N LYS A 153 -5.10 -8.71 2.98
CA LYS A 153 -6.09 -9.04 4.01
C LYS A 153 -5.63 -10.24 4.83
N VAL A 154 -5.48 -10.06 6.15
CA VAL A 154 -5.15 -11.17 7.05
C VAL A 154 -6.40 -12.02 7.30
N THR A 155 -6.33 -13.29 6.94
CA THR A 155 -7.47 -14.24 7.00
C THR A 155 -7.30 -15.27 8.12
N ASN A 156 -8.40 -15.82 8.64
CA ASN A 156 -8.33 -16.96 9.55
C ASN A 156 -7.77 -18.25 8.94
N GLN A 157 -7.34 -19.18 9.80
CA GLN A 157 -6.69 -20.43 9.39
C GLN A 157 -7.65 -21.46 8.79
N SER A 158 -8.96 -21.26 8.95
CA SER A 158 -9.98 -22.21 8.45
C SER A 158 -10.00 -22.33 6.92
N LYS A 159 -9.51 -21.31 6.20
CA LYS A 159 -9.45 -21.26 4.74
C LYS A 159 -8.21 -22.00 4.22
N LYS A 160 -8.29 -23.33 4.07
CA LYS A 160 -7.19 -24.24 3.68
C LYS A 160 -6.38 -23.91 2.40
N ASN A 161 -6.77 -22.89 1.62
CA ASN A 161 -6.13 -22.51 0.36
C ASN A 161 -5.75 -21.01 0.28
N CYS A 162 -5.79 -20.27 1.39
CA CYS A 162 -5.33 -18.88 1.41
C CYS A 162 -3.88 -18.74 1.92
N CYS A 163 -3.27 -17.62 1.53
CA CYS A 163 -2.01 -17.14 2.06
C CYS A 163 -2.14 -16.95 3.57
N GLN A 164 -1.30 -17.65 4.33
CA GLN A 164 -1.19 -17.48 5.77
C GLN A 164 -0.27 -16.31 6.11
N PHE A 165 -0.38 -15.77 7.32
CA PHE A 165 0.48 -14.68 7.78
C PHE A 165 1.97 -15.09 7.79
N GLN A 166 2.27 -16.33 8.19
CA GLN A 166 3.63 -16.91 8.09
C GLN A 166 4.28 -16.92 6.72
N GLU A 167 3.53 -16.80 5.62
CA GLU A 167 4.11 -16.79 4.28
C GLU A 167 4.80 -15.46 3.96
N LEU A 168 4.51 -14.39 4.72
CA LEU A 168 5.23 -13.13 4.60
C LEU A 168 6.73 -13.31 4.86
N ARG A 169 7.14 -14.31 5.68
CA ARG A 169 8.55 -14.64 5.93
C ARG A 169 9.36 -14.88 4.64
N GLY A 170 8.72 -15.37 3.59
CA GLY A 170 9.37 -15.61 2.29
C GLY A 170 9.61 -14.35 1.46
N LEU A 171 8.96 -13.23 1.80
CA LEU A 171 9.03 -11.96 1.09
C LEU A 171 10.20 -11.11 1.61
N SER A 172 11.41 -11.63 1.49
CA SER A 172 12.61 -11.03 2.08
C SER A 172 13.01 -9.66 1.50
N GLN A 173 12.50 -9.28 0.32
CA GLN A 173 12.73 -7.97 -0.30
C GLN A 173 11.58 -6.99 -0.07
N LEU A 174 10.58 -7.34 0.76
CA LEU A 174 9.40 -6.51 0.94
C LEU A 174 9.76 -5.20 1.65
N ARG A 175 9.52 -4.08 0.97
CA ARG A 175 9.77 -2.71 1.45
C ARG A 175 8.49 -2.01 1.87
N VAL A 176 7.36 -2.34 1.23
CA VAL A 176 6.06 -1.73 1.49
C VAL A 176 5.03 -2.82 1.73
N LEU A 177 4.40 -2.80 2.91
CA LEU A 177 3.27 -3.65 3.24
C LEU A 177 2.08 -2.79 3.66
N ARG A 178 0.98 -2.86 2.90
CA ARG A 178 -0.30 -2.28 3.29
C ARG A 178 -1.31 -3.39 3.50
N MET A 179 -1.68 -3.59 4.76
CA MET A 179 -2.52 -4.69 5.20
C MET A 179 -3.81 -4.21 5.86
N SER A 180 -4.85 -5.02 5.73
CA SER A 180 -6.13 -4.82 6.41
C SER A 180 -6.40 -5.96 7.40
N ILE A 181 -6.87 -5.55 8.57
CA ILE A 181 -7.28 -6.43 9.66
C ILE A 181 -8.80 -6.30 9.81
N SER A 182 -9.45 -7.42 10.11
CA SER A 182 -10.91 -7.49 10.25
C SER A 182 -11.28 -8.37 11.44
N ASP A 183 -12.56 -8.39 11.81
CA ASP A 183 -13.06 -9.28 12.87
C ASP A 183 -12.82 -10.79 12.59
N GLU A 184 -12.60 -11.17 11.33
CA GLU A 184 -12.31 -12.55 10.92
C GLU A 184 -10.80 -12.89 10.91
N THR A 185 -9.94 -11.94 11.29
CA THR A 185 -8.49 -12.12 11.25
C THR A 185 -8.02 -13.03 12.39
N GLU A 186 -7.10 -13.94 12.08
CA GLU A 186 -6.43 -14.80 13.05
C GLU A 186 -4.92 -14.75 12.77
N ILE A 187 -4.12 -14.45 13.79
CA ILE A 187 -2.66 -14.44 13.78
C ILE A 187 -2.25 -15.21 15.02
N LEU A 188 -1.48 -16.28 14.84
CA LEU A 188 -1.07 -17.11 15.98
C LEU A 188 0.00 -16.42 16.82
N GLU A 189 0.15 -16.88 18.05
CA GLU A 189 1.23 -16.48 18.95
C GLU A 189 2.62 -16.61 18.29
N SER A 190 2.83 -17.71 17.56
CA SER A 190 4.07 -18.02 16.83
C SER A 190 4.30 -17.15 15.58
N GLU A 191 3.31 -16.34 15.22
CA GLU A 191 3.29 -15.51 14.03
C GLU A 191 3.51 -14.02 14.34
N MET A 192 3.43 -13.60 15.61
CA MET A 192 3.53 -12.19 16.00
C MET A 192 4.86 -11.51 15.64
N ASN A 193 5.93 -12.30 15.56
CA ASN A 193 7.28 -11.80 15.26
C ASN A 193 7.61 -11.76 13.76
N ILE A 194 6.70 -12.19 12.88
CA ILE A 194 6.99 -12.29 11.43
C ILE A 194 7.38 -10.94 10.83
N LEU A 195 6.71 -9.85 11.22
CA LEU A 195 7.03 -8.53 10.67
C LEU A 195 8.46 -8.11 11.02
N CYS A 196 8.97 -8.49 12.19
CA CYS A 196 10.34 -8.20 12.64
C CYS A 196 11.39 -8.94 11.78
N GLU A 197 11.01 -10.07 11.19
CA GLU A 197 11.87 -10.83 10.26
C GLU A 197 12.02 -10.13 8.89
N LEU A 198 11.13 -9.18 8.54
CA LEU A 198 11.14 -8.43 7.27
C LEU A 198 12.12 -7.24 7.31
N LYS A 199 13.42 -7.52 7.27
CA LYS A 199 14.49 -6.53 7.49
C LYS A 199 14.48 -5.33 6.53
N GLU A 200 14.00 -5.51 5.31
CA GLU A 200 13.91 -4.48 4.26
C GLU A 200 12.64 -3.62 4.36
N LEU A 201 11.70 -3.94 5.28
CA LEU A 201 10.43 -3.25 5.39
C LEU A 201 10.63 -1.82 5.87
N LYS A 202 10.23 -0.85 5.02
CA LYS A 202 10.33 0.59 5.28
C LYS A 202 8.98 1.23 5.54
N ILE A 203 7.92 0.73 4.91
CA ILE A 203 6.58 1.30 5.01
C ILE A 203 5.60 0.22 5.46
N LEU A 204 4.91 0.49 6.56
CA LEU A 204 3.85 -0.37 7.09
C LEU A 204 2.55 0.44 7.21
N SER A 205 1.48 -0.07 6.61
CA SER A 205 0.14 0.45 6.80
C SER A 205 -0.75 -0.64 7.36
N ILE A 206 -1.34 -0.39 8.53
CA ILE A 206 -2.32 -1.27 9.16
C ILE A 206 -3.66 -0.54 9.17
N ASP A 207 -4.65 -1.15 8.56
CA ASP A 207 -6.02 -0.63 8.51
C ASP A 207 -6.99 -1.60 9.20
N ALA A 208 -7.67 -1.12 10.25
CA ALA A 208 -8.66 -1.89 11.01
C ALA A 208 -10.11 -1.42 10.77
N GLU A 209 -10.43 -0.85 9.60
CA GLU A 209 -11.79 -0.36 9.27
C GLU A 209 -12.89 -1.41 9.48
N ASN A 210 -12.56 -2.68 9.22
CA ASN A 210 -13.49 -3.81 9.33
C ASN A 210 -13.47 -4.48 10.71
N CYS A 211 -12.94 -3.81 11.73
CA CYS A 211 -12.98 -4.27 13.12
C CYS A 211 -14.09 -3.53 13.88
N ARG A 212 -14.94 -4.25 14.60
CA ARG A 212 -15.89 -3.60 15.51
C ARG A 212 -15.14 -2.90 16.64
N ARG A 213 -15.57 -1.69 17.00
CA ARG A 213 -14.97 -0.89 18.08
C ARG A 213 -14.90 -1.61 19.44
N ASN A 214 -15.79 -2.56 19.70
CA ASN A 214 -15.81 -3.32 20.96
C ASN A 214 -15.00 -4.63 20.91
N ASN A 215 -14.39 -4.98 19.76
CA ASN A 215 -13.61 -6.20 19.61
C ASN A 215 -12.18 -6.00 20.14
N LYS A 216 -12.05 -6.10 21.47
CA LYS A 216 -10.77 -5.90 22.17
C LYS A 216 -9.74 -6.99 21.86
N GLU A 217 -10.15 -8.17 21.40
CA GLU A 217 -9.24 -9.29 21.10
C GLU A 217 -8.41 -8.99 19.84
N ILE A 218 -9.08 -8.61 18.74
CA ILE A 218 -8.40 -8.30 17.47
C ILE A 218 -7.46 -7.09 17.62
N LEU A 219 -7.89 -6.04 18.32
CA LEU A 219 -7.02 -4.90 18.61
C LEU A 219 -5.82 -5.33 19.49
N GLY A 220 -6.02 -6.28 20.39
CA GLY A 220 -4.96 -6.86 21.23
C GLY A 220 -3.94 -7.64 20.42
N MET A 221 -4.32 -8.20 19.27
CA MET A 221 -3.38 -8.82 18.35
C MET A 221 -2.49 -7.77 17.68
N ILE A 222 -3.06 -6.62 17.29
CA ILE A 222 -2.28 -5.50 16.73
C ILE A 222 -1.23 -5.01 17.75
N ASP A 223 -1.60 -4.95 19.02
CA ASP A 223 -0.71 -4.53 20.12
C ASP A 223 0.50 -5.45 20.30
N ARG A 224 0.40 -6.68 19.83
CA ARG A 224 1.40 -7.74 20.00
C ARG A 224 2.23 -8.01 18.75
N LEU A 225 1.90 -7.39 17.63
CA LEU A 225 2.74 -7.41 16.44
C LEU A 225 4.10 -6.78 16.76
N ALA A 226 5.15 -7.26 16.09
CA ALA A 226 6.48 -6.67 16.21
C ALA A 226 7.00 -6.27 14.82
N PRO A 227 6.83 -5.01 14.38
CA PRO A 227 7.49 -4.49 13.18
C PRO A 227 9.01 -4.35 13.37
N PRO A 228 9.79 -4.29 12.28
CA PRO A 228 11.25 -4.18 12.37
C PRO A 228 11.67 -2.75 12.77
N PRO A 229 12.82 -2.59 13.47
CA PRO A 229 13.30 -1.27 13.90
C PRO A 229 13.72 -0.37 12.72
N SER A 230 13.93 -0.95 11.54
CA SER A 230 14.28 -0.28 10.28
C SER A 230 13.10 0.40 9.58
N LEU A 231 11.90 0.35 10.19
CA LEU A 231 10.68 0.95 9.67
C LEU A 231 10.78 2.48 9.65
N GLN A 232 10.48 3.10 8.51
CA GLN A 232 10.59 4.53 8.28
C GLN A 232 9.23 5.24 8.31
N GLU A 233 8.19 4.58 7.82
CA GLU A 233 6.85 5.14 7.75
C GLU A 233 5.80 4.17 8.32
N LEU A 234 4.95 4.70 9.20
CA LEU A 234 3.84 3.97 9.80
C LEU A 234 2.52 4.70 9.53
N TYR A 235 1.56 3.96 8.98
CA TYR A 235 0.18 4.38 8.81
C TYR A 235 -0.73 3.48 9.65
N LEU A 236 -1.33 4.03 10.69
CA LEU A 236 -2.28 3.34 11.55
C LEU A 236 -3.67 3.95 11.34
N ARG A 237 -4.58 3.18 10.72
CA ARG A 237 -5.95 3.62 10.43
C ARG A 237 -6.97 2.79 11.18
N ASN A 238 -8.04 3.44 11.63
CA ASN A 238 -9.21 2.79 12.23
C ASN A 238 -8.88 1.97 13.51
N TYR A 239 -7.81 2.34 14.22
CA TYR A 239 -7.38 1.65 15.43
C TYR A 239 -8.09 2.25 16.65
N HIS A 240 -9.10 1.56 17.17
CA HIS A 240 -10.04 2.09 18.17
C HIS A 240 -9.64 1.83 19.64
N ARG A 241 -8.34 1.84 19.95
CA ARG A 241 -7.86 1.90 21.34
C ARG A 241 -7.55 3.32 21.78
N GLU A 242 -7.47 3.47 23.10
CA GLU A 242 -7.22 4.73 23.81
C GLU A 242 -5.73 5.12 23.85
N SER A 243 -4.82 4.16 23.66
CA SER A 243 -3.37 4.33 23.60
C SER A 243 -2.80 3.67 22.35
N LEU A 244 -1.66 4.16 21.86
CA LEU A 244 -0.93 3.52 20.76
C LEU A 244 -0.48 2.09 21.14
N PRO A 245 -0.31 1.19 20.14
CA PRO A 245 0.34 -0.10 20.39
C PRO A 245 1.71 0.09 21.06
N ILE A 246 2.07 -0.79 22.01
CA ILE A 246 3.29 -0.66 22.82
C ILE A 246 4.54 -0.57 21.94
N TRP A 247 4.56 -1.24 20.80
CA TRP A 247 5.67 -1.22 19.85
C TRP A 247 5.78 0.09 19.03
N VAL A 248 4.82 1.00 19.12
CA VAL A 248 4.91 2.34 18.49
C VAL A 248 5.58 3.29 19.47
N ASN A 249 6.91 3.19 19.56
CA ASN A 249 7.70 4.05 20.44
C ASN A 249 9.12 4.27 19.89
N PRO A 250 9.85 5.30 20.36
CA PRO A 250 11.15 5.66 19.80
C PRO A 250 12.26 4.63 20.10
N GLY A 251 12.07 3.78 21.13
CA GLY A 251 13.00 2.71 21.45
C GLY A 251 12.88 1.51 20.50
N THR A 252 11.66 1.15 20.10
CA THR A 252 11.39 0.02 19.19
C THR A 252 11.50 0.42 17.72
N LEU A 253 11.05 1.62 17.36
CA LEU A 253 11.04 2.14 15.98
C LEU A 253 12.01 3.33 15.83
N SER A 254 13.30 3.06 16.02
CA SER A 254 14.33 4.10 16.07
C SER A 254 14.57 4.84 14.74
N GLU A 255 14.27 4.20 13.60
CA GLU A 255 14.35 4.80 12.26
C GLU A 255 13.06 5.48 11.78
N LEU A 256 12.01 5.54 12.61
CA LEU A 256 10.71 6.07 12.20
C LEU A 256 10.78 7.58 11.95
N GLN A 257 10.50 7.97 10.70
CA GLN A 257 10.53 9.35 10.23
C GLN A 257 9.13 9.92 9.98
N TYR A 258 8.16 9.06 9.68
CA TYR A 258 6.80 9.47 9.38
C TYR A 258 5.76 8.64 10.15
N LEU A 259 4.85 9.33 10.84
CA LEU A 259 3.73 8.72 11.54
C LEU A 259 2.41 9.33 11.06
N CYS A 260 1.51 8.48 10.57
CA CYS A 260 0.14 8.85 10.24
C CYS A 260 -0.84 8.04 11.10
N VAL A 261 -1.69 8.73 11.84
CA VAL A 261 -2.78 8.13 12.62
C VAL A 261 -4.11 8.71 12.13
N GLU A 262 -5.02 7.82 11.74
CA GLU A 262 -6.30 8.19 11.13
C GLU A 262 -7.47 7.44 11.76
N ASN A 263 -8.57 8.16 12.03
CA ASN A 263 -9.83 7.61 12.56
C ASN A 263 -9.64 6.70 13.79
N SER A 264 -8.92 7.20 14.79
CA SER A 264 -8.57 6.46 16.01
C SER A 264 -9.11 7.15 17.26
N ASP A 265 -9.28 6.38 18.33
CA ASP A 265 -9.77 6.83 19.64
C ASP A 265 -8.64 7.17 20.64
N ILE A 266 -7.40 7.26 20.15
CA ILE A 266 -6.20 7.54 20.94
C ILE A 266 -6.29 8.91 21.64
N HIS A 267 -5.88 8.95 22.91
CA HIS A 267 -5.84 10.16 23.74
C HIS A 267 -4.53 10.94 23.66
N ASN A 268 -3.40 10.24 23.53
CA ASN A 268 -2.08 10.85 23.44
C ASN A 268 -1.15 10.01 22.53
N LEU A 269 -0.07 10.62 22.03
CA LEU A 269 0.97 9.92 21.27
C LEU A 269 2.14 9.47 22.16
N SER A 270 2.02 9.66 23.47
CA SER A 270 3.05 9.32 24.44
C SER A 270 2.86 7.88 24.91
N LEU A 271 3.95 7.20 25.27
CA LEU A 271 3.83 5.96 26.01
C LEU A 271 3.42 6.27 27.46
N GLU A 272 2.32 5.68 27.91
CA GLU A 272 2.01 5.57 29.34
C GLU A 272 2.83 4.41 29.92
N THR A 273 4.15 4.52 29.95
CA THR A 273 5.00 3.56 30.66
C THR A 273 5.32 4.09 32.05
N GLU A 274 5.13 3.24 33.07
CA GLU A 274 5.52 3.51 34.46
C GLU A 274 7.04 3.74 34.61
N ASP A 275 7.84 3.32 33.62
CA ASP A 275 9.27 3.59 33.52
C ASP A 275 9.55 5.00 33.00
N LYS A 276 9.77 5.94 33.94
CA LYS A 276 10.26 7.31 33.71
C LYS A 276 11.70 7.41 33.16
N ASN A 277 12.25 6.31 32.61
CA ASN A 277 13.66 6.20 32.23
C ASN A 277 13.90 6.17 30.70
N CYS A 278 12.84 6.24 29.90
CA CYS A 278 12.92 6.26 28.44
C CYS A 278 12.42 7.60 27.88
N ASP A 279 13.03 8.71 28.31
CA ASP A 279 12.87 10.04 27.68
C ASP A 279 13.61 10.10 26.33
N LEU A 280 13.45 9.08 25.49
CA LEU A 280 14.03 9.09 24.14
C LEU A 280 13.13 9.95 23.25
N PRO A 281 13.66 11.04 22.65
CA PRO A 281 12.88 11.81 21.68
C PRO A 281 12.67 10.99 20.40
N TRP A 282 11.55 11.23 19.72
CA TRP A 282 11.27 10.67 18.40
C TRP A 282 12.16 11.30 17.33
N ASN A 283 12.57 10.48 16.36
CA ASN A 283 13.21 10.91 15.11
C ASN A 283 12.21 11.25 13.99
N ILE A 284 10.95 11.53 14.36
CA ILE A 284 9.87 11.82 13.42
C ILE A 284 10.09 13.20 12.80
N GLU A 285 10.13 13.24 11.47
CA GLU A 285 10.19 14.47 10.67
C GLU A 285 8.80 14.87 10.14
N GLY A 286 7.89 13.92 9.95
CA GLY A 286 6.54 14.12 9.41
C GLY A 286 5.44 13.48 10.25
N LEU A 287 4.39 14.26 10.55
CA LEU A 287 3.23 13.79 11.32
C LEU A 287 1.93 14.11 10.60
N CYS A 288 1.03 13.13 10.56
CA CYS A 288 -0.31 13.26 10.01
C CYS A 288 -1.35 12.73 11.02
N LEU A 289 -2.32 13.56 11.38
CA LEU A 289 -3.36 13.26 12.37
C LEU A 289 -4.73 13.59 11.80
N LYS A 290 -5.54 12.57 11.53
CA LYS A 290 -6.86 12.75 10.89
C LYS A 290 -7.96 12.10 11.72
N PHE A 291 -9.05 12.83 11.95
CA PHE A 291 -10.25 12.31 12.61
C PHE A 291 -10.00 11.74 14.01
N LEU A 292 -9.07 12.34 14.78
CA LEU A 292 -8.77 11.95 16.16
C LEU A 292 -9.58 12.82 17.13
N THR A 293 -10.82 12.43 17.41
CA THR A 293 -11.74 13.26 18.22
C THR A 293 -11.39 13.32 19.71
N ARG A 294 -10.55 12.38 20.18
CA ARG A 294 -10.22 12.18 21.59
C ARG A 294 -8.82 12.64 22.00
N ILE A 295 -7.95 12.90 21.04
CA ILE A 295 -6.55 13.29 21.27
C ILE A 295 -6.47 14.65 21.96
N ASP A 296 -5.90 14.71 23.16
CA ASP A 296 -5.73 15.95 23.93
C ASP A 296 -4.24 16.13 24.26
N MET A 297 -3.61 17.06 23.56
CA MET A 297 -2.18 17.33 23.67
C MET A 297 -1.92 18.80 23.39
N GLU A 298 -0.87 19.35 24.02
CA GLU A 298 -0.36 20.67 23.68
C GLU A 298 0.77 20.61 22.64
N TRP A 299 0.84 21.62 21.79
CA TRP A 299 1.91 21.73 20.79
C TRP A 299 3.32 21.69 21.40
N ASN A 300 3.53 22.32 22.56
CA ASN A 300 4.83 22.34 23.22
C ASN A 300 5.26 20.93 23.68
N GLU A 301 4.33 20.13 24.19
CA GLU A 301 4.59 18.74 24.59
C GLU A 301 4.97 17.89 23.37
N LEU A 302 4.26 18.07 22.25
CA LEU A 302 4.58 17.37 21.01
C LEU A 302 5.97 17.78 20.49
N GLN A 303 6.32 19.07 20.52
CA GLN A 303 7.63 19.54 20.08
C GLN A 303 8.78 19.01 20.95
N ASN A 304 8.55 18.86 22.27
CA ASN A 304 9.53 18.26 23.17
C ASN A 304 9.74 16.78 22.85
N ASN A 305 8.66 16.04 22.55
CA ASN A 305 8.72 14.62 22.20
C ASN A 305 9.23 14.38 20.78
N MET A 306 9.01 15.31 19.85
CA MET A 306 9.36 15.20 18.42
C MET A 306 10.17 16.42 17.95
N PRO A 307 11.42 16.58 18.42
CA PRO A 307 12.21 17.79 18.17
C PRO A 307 12.60 17.98 16.69
N LEU A 308 12.66 16.89 15.92
CA LEU A 308 12.99 16.89 14.49
C LEU A 308 11.79 17.15 13.58
N LEU A 309 10.60 17.40 14.12
CA LEU A 309 9.38 17.57 13.34
C LEU A 309 9.50 18.77 12.39
N ARG A 310 9.47 18.49 11.09
CA ARG A 310 9.55 19.47 9.99
C ARG A 310 8.22 19.69 9.32
N HIS A 311 7.40 18.64 9.20
CA HIS A 311 6.18 18.64 8.42
C HIS A 311 4.99 18.18 9.26
N LEU A 312 3.92 18.96 9.30
CA LEU A 312 2.59 18.47 9.66
C LEU A 312 1.80 18.44 8.36
N GLU A 313 1.63 17.28 7.76
CA GLU A 313 1.03 17.23 6.43
C GLU A 313 -0.48 17.52 6.49
N GLU A 314 -1.17 16.87 7.41
CA GLU A 314 -2.61 17.05 7.52
C GLU A 314 -3.04 16.81 8.96
N ILE A 315 -3.40 17.89 9.66
CA ILE A 315 -4.12 17.83 10.94
C ILE A 315 -5.56 18.24 10.68
N SER A 316 -6.48 17.28 10.74
CA SER A 316 -7.90 17.56 10.48
C SER A 316 -8.80 16.82 11.47
N HIS A 317 -9.86 17.48 11.91
CA HIS A 317 -10.88 16.91 12.80
C HIS A 317 -10.32 16.42 14.16
N CYS A 318 -9.32 17.11 14.71
CA CYS A 318 -8.66 16.79 15.99
C CYS A 318 -8.93 17.84 17.09
N TYR A 319 -10.20 18.11 17.40
CA TYR A 319 -10.66 19.35 18.04
C TYR A 319 -10.09 19.69 19.43
N LYS A 320 -9.47 18.74 20.13
CA LYS A 320 -8.90 18.93 21.47
C LYS A 320 -7.41 19.30 21.45
N LEU A 321 -6.75 19.32 20.29
CA LEU A 321 -5.36 19.78 20.16
C LEU A 321 -5.26 21.29 20.44
N LYS A 322 -4.33 21.67 21.33
CA LYS A 322 -4.16 23.05 21.79
C LYS A 322 -2.88 23.67 21.26
N ASN A 323 -2.96 24.95 20.85
CA ASN A 323 -1.82 25.78 20.42
C ASN A 323 -1.06 25.27 19.18
N PHE A 324 -1.68 24.46 18.32
CA PHE A 324 -1.05 23.99 17.09
C PHE A 324 -0.94 25.10 16.04
N PRO A 325 0.15 25.10 15.23
CA PRO A 325 0.39 26.14 14.23
C PRO A 325 -0.52 26.04 12.99
N CYS A 326 -1.33 24.99 12.88
CA CYS A 326 -2.26 24.77 11.78
C CYS A 326 -3.71 24.67 12.26
N SER A 327 -4.64 25.09 11.39
CA SER A 327 -6.07 25.01 11.70
C SER A 327 -6.49 23.55 11.80
N VAL A 328 -6.94 23.15 12.98
CA VAL A 328 -7.37 21.78 13.28
C VAL A 328 -8.71 21.40 12.62
N LYS A 329 -9.36 22.37 11.96
CA LYS A 329 -10.70 22.24 11.35
C LYS A 329 -10.68 21.93 9.85
N SER A 330 -9.56 22.11 9.17
CA SER A 330 -9.45 21.92 7.70
C SER A 330 -8.06 21.42 7.33
N PRO A 331 -7.90 20.54 6.33
CA PRO A 331 -6.60 20.01 5.93
C PRO A 331 -5.65 21.14 5.58
N ARG A 332 -4.55 21.27 6.34
CA ARG A 332 -3.49 22.23 6.11
C ARG A 332 -2.14 21.63 6.46
N PHE A 333 -1.16 22.01 5.65
CA PHE A 333 0.23 21.62 5.78
C PHE A 333 0.98 22.67 6.60
N TRP A 334 1.71 22.25 7.64
CA TRP A 334 2.73 23.05 8.30
C TRP A 334 4.11 22.61 7.82
N SER A 335 5.00 23.57 7.61
CA SER A 335 6.42 23.31 7.44
C SER A 335 7.24 24.22 8.36
N LYS A 336 8.22 23.65 9.04
CA LYS A 336 9.27 24.41 9.72
C LYS A 336 10.19 24.99 8.66
N LYS A 337 10.41 26.31 8.69
CA LYS A 337 11.38 26.98 7.81
C LYS A 337 12.81 26.60 8.15
#